data_AF-A0A968B1V3-F1
#
_entry.id   AF-A0A968B1V3-F1
#
_cell.length_a   1.000
_cell.length_b   1.000
_cell.length_c   1.000
_cell.angle_alpha   90.00
_cell.angle_beta   90.00
_cell.angle_gamma   90.00
#
_symmetry.space_group_name_H-M   'P 1'
#
loop_
_entity.id
_entity.type
_entity.pdbx_description
1 polymer ?
#
loop_
_entity_poly.entity_id
_entity_poly.type
_entity_poly.pdbx_seq_one_letter_code
_entity_poly.pdbx_strand_id
1 'polypeptide(L)' 'MDTILYIIAGPLFLISFAGYLYVKLSLKPKEGSDLDDYYYEFEDQHPDLAKYTRWSTITFTVAVIAALLLFIALVL' A
#
# COMPACT_ATOMS: atom_id res chain seq x y z
N MET A 1 -15.11 -24.64 1.46
CA MET A 1 -13.70 -24.19 1.25
C MET A 1 -13.56 -22.71 1.57
N ASP A 2 -14.68 -22.02 1.69
CA ASP A 2 -14.80 -20.57 1.77
C ASP A 2 -14.37 -20.07 3.15
N THR A 3 -14.61 -20.85 4.21
CA THR A 3 -14.14 -20.54 5.56
C THR A 3 -12.61 -20.40 5.64
N ILE A 4 -11.86 -21.23 4.92
CA ILE A 4 -10.38 -21.14 4.88
C ILE A 4 -9.96 -19.87 4.15
N LEU A 5 -10.63 -19.55 3.04
CA LEU A 5 -10.39 -18.31 2.30
C LEU A 5 -10.66 -17.07 3.15
N TYR A 6 -11.75 -17.03 3.92
CA TYR A 6 -12.03 -15.91 4.82
C TYR A 6 -10.99 -15.76 5.94
N ILE A 7 -10.56 -16.87 6.54
CA ILE A 7 -9.54 -16.86 7.61
C ILE A 7 -8.20 -16.34 7.11
N ILE A 8 -7.85 -16.55 5.84
CA ILE A 8 -6.59 -16.09 5.26
C ILE A 8 -6.75 -14.68 4.66
N ALA A 9 -7.73 -14.49 3.79
CA ALA A 9 -7.91 -13.25 3.03
C ALA A 9 -8.40 -12.09 3.89
N GLY A 10 -9.18 -12.35 4.94
CA GLY A 10 -9.66 -11.32 5.87
C GLY A 10 -8.52 -10.59 6.59
N PRO A 11 -7.69 -11.31 7.38
CA PRO A 11 -6.52 -10.72 8.02
C PRO A 11 -5.52 -10.15 7.02
N LEU A 12 -5.30 -10.81 5.88
CA LEU A 12 -4.40 -10.33 4.83
C LEU A 12 -4.86 -8.97 4.28
N PHE A 13 -6.16 -8.81 4.04
CA PHE A 13 -6.75 -7.55 3.62
C PHE A 13 -6.59 -6.47 4.69
N LEU A 14 -6.92 -6.77 5.95
CA LEU A 14 -6.82 -5.80 7.05
C LEU A 14 -5.38 -5.33 7.27
N ILE A 15 -4.42 -6.24 7.30
CA ILE A 15 -3.00 -5.91 7.49
C ILE A 15 -2.49 -5.08 6.31
N SER A 16 -2.84 -5.46 5.09
CA SER A 16 -2.40 -4.73 3.89
C SER A 16 -3.03 -3.34 3.80
N PHE A 17 -4.31 -3.22 4.13
CA PHE A 17 -5.02 -1.95 4.16
C PHE A 17 -4.48 -1.02 5.24
N ALA A 18 -4.28 -1.53 6.46
CA ALA A 18 -3.67 -0.78 7.55
C ALA A 18 -2.22 -0.36 7.20
N GLY A 19 -1.45 -1.25 6.58
CA GLY A 19 -0.11 -0.96 6.07
C GLY A 19 -0.12 0.13 5.00
N TYR A 20 -1.06 0.07 4.05
CA TYR A 20 -1.21 1.09 3.02
C TYR A 20 -1.54 2.46 3.63
N LEU A 21 -2.48 2.52 4.58
CA LEU A 21 -2.81 3.76 5.28
C LEU A 21 -1.62 4.28 6.10
N TYR A 22 -0.89 3.40 6.78
CA TYR A 22 0.30 3.77 7.54
C TYR A 22 1.38 4.37 6.63
N VAL A 23 1.67 3.74 5.50
CA VAL A 23 2.61 4.28 4.50
C VAL A 23 2.12 5.63 3.99
N LYS A 24 0.84 5.74 3.65
CA LYS A 24 0.24 6.97 3.12
C LYS A 24 0.19 8.13 4.12
N LEU A 25 0.13 7.85 5.41
CA LEU A 25 0.08 8.89 6.45
C LEU A 25 1.46 9.21 7.02
N SER A 26 2.30 8.20 7.23
CA SER A 26 3.58 8.35 7.94
C SER A 26 4.77 8.57 7.02
N LEU A 27 4.74 8.00 5.80
CA LEU A 27 5.82 8.12 4.83
C LEU A 27 5.49 9.13 3.72
N LYS A 28 4.33 9.79 3.77
CA LYS A 28 4.03 10.89 2.85
C LYS A 28 5.07 11.98 3.05
N PRO A 29 5.84 12.34 1.99
CA PRO A 29 6.75 13.46 2.08
C PRO A 29 5.94 14.72 2.41
N LYS A 30 6.38 15.47 3.42
CA LYS A 30 5.73 16.73 3.80
C LYS A 30 5.98 17.76 2.70
N GLU A 31 4.92 18.44 2.27
CA GLU A 31 5.04 19.69 1.49
C GLU A 31 5.89 20.68 2.32
N GLY A 32 7.04 21.11 1.80
CA GLY A 32 8.02 21.95 2.49
C GLY A 32 9.27 21.27 3.06
N SER A 33 9.57 19.99 2.74
CA SER A 33 10.94 19.46 2.92
C SER A 33 11.81 19.74 1.69
N ASP A 34 13.13 19.52 1.77
CA ASP A 34 14.17 19.65 0.72
C ASP A 34 13.84 19.07 -0.70
N LEU A 35 12.66 18.46 -0.86
CA LEU A 35 12.02 18.08 -2.11
C LEU A 35 11.55 19.29 -2.94
N ASP A 36 11.08 20.37 -2.32
CA ASP A 36 10.66 21.59 -3.05
C ASP A 36 11.86 22.28 -3.74
N ASP A 37 13.08 22.06 -3.22
CA ASP A 37 14.34 22.57 -3.76
C ASP A 37 15.03 21.58 -4.74
N TYR A 38 14.47 20.39 -4.92
CA TYR A 38 14.98 19.40 -5.88
C TYR A 38 14.33 19.61 -7.25
N TYR A 39 15.14 19.60 -8.31
CA TYR A 39 14.61 19.67 -9.67
C TYR A 39 13.61 18.51 -9.88
N TYR A 40 12.40 18.84 -10.34
CA TYR A 40 11.32 17.90 -10.68
C TYR A 40 11.81 16.66 -11.45
N GLU A 41 12.82 16.81 -12.32
CA GLU A 41 13.43 15.73 -13.09
C GLU A 41 14.11 14.64 -12.24
N PHE A 42 14.40 14.90 -10.96
CA PHE A 42 15.06 13.99 -10.03
C PHE A 42 14.24 13.71 -8.75
N GLU A 43 12.99 14.19 -8.64
CA GLU A 43 12.10 13.85 -7.50
C GLU A 43 11.92 12.33 -7.35
N ASP A 44 11.82 11.61 -8.47
CA ASP A 44 11.70 10.14 -8.48
C ASP A 44 12.94 9.42 -7.93
N GLN A 45 14.11 10.08 -7.92
CA GLN A 45 15.36 9.55 -7.39
C GLN A 45 15.55 9.85 -5.90
N HIS A 46 14.67 10.65 -5.28
CA HIS A 46 14.76 10.89 -3.84
C HIS A 46 14.54 9.60 -3.07
N PRO A 47 15.46 9.22 -2.16
CA PRO A 47 15.41 7.93 -1.47
C PRO A 47 14.13 7.75 -0.65
N ASP A 48 13.53 8.84 -0.16
CA ASP A 48 12.32 8.78 0.65
C ASP A 48 11.03 8.71 -0.20
N LEU A 49 10.99 9.40 -1.35
CA LEU A 49 9.93 9.23 -2.34
C LEU A 49 9.96 7.81 -2.95
N ALA A 50 11.15 7.30 -3.28
CA ALA A 50 11.31 5.94 -3.78
C ALA A 50 10.84 4.88 -2.76
N LYS A 51 11.18 5.05 -1.48
CA LYS A 51 10.67 4.16 -0.41
C LYS A 51 9.16 4.28 -0.26
N TYR A 52 8.62 5.50 -0.21
CA TYR A 52 7.19 5.75 -0.11
C TYR A 52 6.42 5.06 -1.24
N THR A 53 6.83 5.29 -2.48
CA THR A 53 6.20 4.72 -3.67
C THR A 53 6.28 3.20 -3.67
N ARG A 54 7.43 2.63 -3.31
CA ARG A 54 7.61 1.17 -3.27
C ARG A 54 6.72 0.51 -2.22
N TRP A 55 6.71 1.02 -0.98
CA TRP A 55 5.88 0.46 0.09
C TRP A 55 4.38 0.69 -0.16
N SER A 56 4.02 1.83 -0.72
CA SER A 56 2.63 2.17 -1.09
C SER A 56 2.14 1.21 -2.18
N THR A 57 2.95 0.96 -3.21
CA THR A 57 2.59 0.06 -4.30
C THR A 57 2.44 -1.39 -3.82
N ILE A 58 3.36 -1.88 -2.97
CA ILE A 58 3.28 -3.24 -2.43
C ILE A 58 2.02 -3.40 -1.58
N THR A 59 1.81 -2.53 -0.60
CA THR A 59 0.66 -2.62 0.32
C THR A 59 -0.67 -2.48 -0.43
N PHE A 60 -0.74 -1.61 -1.43
CA PHE A 60 -1.90 -1.47 -2.30
C PHE A 60 -2.16 -2.73 -3.13
N THR A 61 -1.12 -3.29 -3.77
CA THR A 61 -1.25 -4.49 -4.61
C THR A 61 -1.72 -5.68 -3.78
N VAL A 62 -1.15 -5.88 -2.59
CA VAL A 62 -1.57 -6.97 -1.70
C VAL A 62 -3.00 -6.74 -1.21
N ALA A 63 -3.39 -5.50 -0.89
CA ALA A 63 -4.77 -5.18 -0.52
C ALA A 63 -5.77 -5.50 -1.65
N VAL A 64 -5.44 -5.18 -2.92
CA VAL A 64 -6.27 -5.52 -4.08
C VAL A 64 -6.41 -7.03 -4.24
N ILE A 65 -5.30 -7.78 -4.16
CA ILE A 65 -5.33 -9.25 -4.25
C ILE A 65 -6.19 -9.84 -3.13
N ALA A 66 -6.01 -9.38 -1.89
CA ALA A 66 -6.80 -9.84 -0.76
C ALA A 66 -8.30 -9.51 -0.91
N ALA A 67 -8.63 -8.33 -1.44
CA ALA A 67 -10.01 -7.96 -1.74
C ALA A 67 -10.64 -8.86 -2.82
N LEU A 68 -9.90 -9.19 -3.88
CA LEU A 68 -10.36 -10.12 -4.92
C LEU A 68 -10.59 -11.53 -4.35
N LEU A 69 -9.71 -12.01 -3.46
CA LEU A 69 -9.89 -13.29 -2.79
C LEU A 69 -11.13 -13.31 -1.89
N LEU A 70 -11.37 -12.24 -1.12
CA LEU A 70 -12.59 -12.09 -0.32
C LEU A 70 -13.85 -12.07 -1.20
N PHE A 71 -13.79 -11.39 -2.35
CA PHE A 71 -14.90 -11.38 -3.30
C PHE A 71 -15.20 -12.78 -3.83
N ILE A 72 -14.17 -13.55 -4.23
CA ILE A 72 -14.33 -14.93 -4.68
C ILE A 72 -14.96 -15.79 -3.56
N ALA A 73 -14.49 -15.66 -2.33
CA ALA A 73 -15.02 -16.40 -1.18
C ALA A 73 -16.47 -16.03 -0.81
N LEU A 74 -16.95 -14.87 -1.26
CA LEU A 74 -18.33 -14.42 -1.06
C LEU A 74 -19.27 -14.88 -2.17
N VAL A 75 -18.74 -15.08 -3.36
CA VAL A 75 -19.52 -15.51 -4.53
C VAL A 75 -19.59 -17.04 -4.65
N LEU A 76 -18.59 -17.77 -4.15
CA LEU A 76 -18.62 -19.23 -4.00
C LEU A 76 -19.48 -19.67 -2.81
#